data_AF-A0A1Q7UJ11-F1
#
_entry.id   AF-A0A1Q7UJ11-F1
#
_cell.length_a   1.000
_cell.length_b   1.000
_cell.length_c   1.000
_cell.angle_alpha   90.00
_cell.angle_beta   90.00
_cell.angle_gamma   90.00
#
_symmetry.space_group_name_H-M   'P 1'
#
loop_
_entity.id
_entity.type
_entity.pdbx_description
1 polymer ?
#
loop_
_entity_poly.entity_id
_entity_poly.type
_entity_poly.pdbx_seq_one_letter_code
_entity_poly.pdbx_strand_id
1 'polypeptide(L)' 'MKTVGWILAVLFGFALLLVPLMASRAQRWPDCKGHVVMLRGPHGEPIECVCAEGVMATCFTPGP' A
#
# COMPACT_ATOMS: atom_id res chain seq x y z
N MET A 1 -35.45 13.30 7.08
CA MET A 1 -34.32 14.25 6.91
C MET A 1 -33.22 14.03 7.96
N LYS A 2 -33.57 13.88 9.25
CA LYS A 2 -32.59 13.69 10.35
C LYS A 2 -31.80 12.38 10.29
N THR A 3 -32.43 11.29 9.85
CA THR A 3 -31.78 9.99 9.60
C THR A 3 -30.76 10.05 8.46
N VAL A 4 -31.10 10.74 7.36
CA VAL A 4 -30.20 10.92 6.21
C VAL A 4 -28.95 11.69 6.61
N GLY A 5 -29.10 12.75 7.42
CA GLY A 5 -27.95 13.49 7.96
C GLY A 5 -27.04 12.64 8.85
N TRP A 6 -27.61 11.72 9.63
CA TRP A 6 -26.84 10.83 10.48
C TRP A 6 -26.07 9.78 9.68
N ILE A 7 -26.70 9.22 8.63
CA ILE A 7 -26.05 8.28 7.71
C ILE A 7 -24.87 8.96 7.00
N LEU A 8 -25.06 10.19 6.51
CA LEU A 8 -24.00 10.98 5.88
C LEU A 8 -22.81 11.24 6.83
N ALA A 9 -23.09 11.59 8.09
CA ALA A 9 -22.05 11.81 9.08
C ALA A 9 -21.22 10.54 9.35
N VAL A 10 -21.87 9.39 9.46
CA VAL A 10 -21.19 8.10 9.65
C VAL A 10 -20.33 7.74 8.43
N LEU A 11 -20.89 7.86 7.22
CA LEU A 11 -20.15 7.59 5.98
C LEU A 11 -18.93 8.50 5.83
N PHE A 12 -19.08 9.79 6.15
CA PHE A 12 -17.99 10.75 6.08
C PHE A 12 -16.88 10.44 7.08
N GLY A 13 -17.23 10.09 8.32
CA GLY A 13 -16.27 9.65 9.33
C GLY A 13 -15.54 8.37 8.92
N PHE A 14 -16.26 7.42 8.33
CA PHE A 14 -15.68 6.17 7.85
C PHE A 14 -14.70 6.39 6.69
N ALA A 15 -15.07 7.25 5.73
CA ALA A 15 -14.18 7.63 4.63
C ALA A 15 -12.90 8.31 5.12
N LEU A 16 -13.01 9.24 6.08
CA LEU A 16 -11.87 9.90 6.72
C LEU A 16 -10.92 8.93 7.42
N LEU A 17 -11.43 7.81 7.94
CA LEU A 17 -10.63 6.80 8.61
C LEU A 17 -10.00 5.81 7.62
N LEU A 18 -10.73 5.44 6.57
CA LEU A 18 -10.26 4.51 5.55
C LEU A 18 -9.17 5.09 4.64
N VAL A 19 -9.26 6.38 4.28
CA VAL A 19 -8.27 7.03 3.39
C VAL A 19 -6.83 6.93 3.94
N PRO A 20 -6.53 7.35 5.17
CA PRO A 20 -5.18 7.21 5.73
C PRO A 20 -4.81 5.75 6.02
N LEU A 21 -5.78 4.87 6.31
CA LEU A 21 -5.54 3.44 6.48
C LEU A 21 -5.08 2.79 5.17
N MET A 22 -5.70 3.16 4.05
CA MET A 22 -5.29 2.70 2.72
C MET A 22 -3.97 3.34 2.29
N ALA A 23 -3.76 4.63 2.56
CA ALA A 23 -2.51 5.32 2.26
C ALA A 23 -1.33 4.74 3.04
N SER A 24 -1.49 4.44 4.33
CA SER A 24 -0.46 3.79 5.15
C SER A 24 -0.17 2.35 4.70
N ARG A 25 -1.19 1.62 4.25
CA ARG A 25 -1.01 0.28 3.66
C ARG A 25 -0.30 0.36 2.30
N ALA A 26 -0.60 1.37 1.49
CA ALA A 26 0.07 1.63 0.23
C ALA A 26 1.54 2.05 0.45
N GLN A 27 1.83 2.93 1.41
CA GLN A 27 3.20 3.30 1.82
C GLN A 27 3.99 2.16 2.46
N ARG A 28 3.31 1.11 2.97
CA ARG A 28 3.97 -0.11 3.45
C ARG A 28 4.68 -0.85 2.31
N TRP A 29 4.20 -0.65 1.09
CA TRP A 29 4.87 -1.12 -0.12
C TRP A 29 5.65 0.06 -0.68
N PRO A 30 6.94 -0.12 -1.01
CA PRO A 30 7.70 0.94 -1.67
C PRO A 30 6.97 1.30 -2.96
N ASP A 31 7.01 2.59 -3.30
CA ASP A 31 6.46 3.09 -4.55
C ASP A 31 7.16 2.36 -5.69
N CYS A 32 6.42 1.48 -6.38
CA CYS A 32 6.88 0.67 -7.52
C CYS A 32 7.07 1.58 -8.76
N LYS A 33 7.88 2.63 -8.63
CA LYS A 33 8.22 3.58 -9.72
C LYS A 33 9.30 3.07 -10.65
N GLY A 34 10.01 2.01 -10.28
CA GLY A 34 11.06 1.38 -11.07
C GLY A 34 10.72 -0.05 -11.45
N HIS A 35 11.36 -0.58 -12.50
CA HIS A 35 11.20 -1.98 -12.91
C HIS A 35 11.64 -2.97 -11.82
N VAL A 36 12.63 -2.60 -11.00
CA VAL A 36 13.14 -3.39 -9.88
C VAL A 36 13.26 -2.47 -8.67
N VAL A 37 12.71 -2.89 -7.53
CA VAL A 37 12.83 -2.20 -6.24
C VAL A 37 13.56 -3.09 -5.24
N MET A 38 14.51 -2.53 -4.51
CA MET A 38 15.17 -3.24 -3.40
C MET A 38 14.36 -3.04 -2.12
N LEU A 39 13.98 -4.15 -1.51
CA LEU A 39 13.21 -4.23 -0.28
C LEU A 39 13.98 -4.98 0.80
N ARG A 40 13.59 -4.79 2.06
CA ARG A 40 14.04 -5.68 3.13
C ARG A 40 13.04 -6.82 3.27
N GLY A 41 13.55 -8.05 3.17
CA GLY A 41 12.82 -9.26 3.43
C GLY A 41 12.45 -9.42 4.92
N PRO A 42 11.70 -10.48 5.26
CA PRO A 42 11.19 -10.73 6.61
C PRO A 42 12.30 -10.83 7.67
N HIS A 43 13.51 -11.25 7.28
CA HIS A 43 14.67 -11.39 8.17
C HIS A 43 15.68 -10.25 7.99
N GLY A 44 15.30 -9.19 7.26
CA GLY A 44 16.15 -8.03 7.02
C GLY A 44 17.13 -8.20 5.86
N GLU A 45 17.07 -9.30 5.12
CA GLU A 45 17.88 -9.48 3.90
C GLU A 45 17.45 -8.52 2.79
N PRO A 46 18.36 -8.01 1.95
CA PRO A 46 17.97 -7.31 0.74
C PRO A 46 17.30 -8.30 -0.21
N ILE A 47 16.08 -8.00 -0.65
CA ILE A 47 15.37 -8.72 -1.71
C ILE A 47 15.11 -7.75 -2.85
N GLU A 48 15.24 -8.24 -4.08
CA GLU A 48 14.91 -7.48 -5.28
C GLU A 48 13.51 -7.88 -5.74
N CYS A 49 12.61 -6.92 -5.87
CA CYS A 49 11.25 -7.15 -6.31
C CYS A 49 11.00 -6.45 -7.65
N VAL A 50 10.55 -7.20 -8.63
CA VAL A 50 10.17 -6.69 -9.95
C VAL A 50 8.77 -6.11 -9.85
N CYS A 51 8.60 -4.87 -10.33
CA CYS A 51 7.30 -4.23 -10.44
C CYS A 51 6.81 -4.34 -11.89
N ALA A 52 5.58 -4.80 -12.07
CA ALA A 52 4.87 -4.81 -13.34
C ALA A 52 3.57 -4.03 -13.17
N GLU A 53 3.23 -3.14 -14.10
CA GLU A 53 1.97 -2.35 -14.05
C GLU A 53 1.78 -1.57 -12.72
N GLY A 54 2.88 -1.11 -12.10
CA GLY A 54 2.83 -0.38 -10.83
C GLY A 54 2.51 -1.22 -9.60
N VAL A 55 2.40 -2.54 -9.74
CA VAL A 55 2.26 -3.50 -8.64
C VAL A 55 3.49 -4.40 -8.53
N MET A 56 3.80 -4.81 -7.30
CA MET A 56 4.90 -5.75 -7.05
C MET A 56 4.50 -7.13 -7.57
N ALA A 57 5.27 -7.64 -8.54
CA ALA A 57 4.97 -8.89 -9.23
C ALA A 57 5.68 -10.08 -8.59
N THR A 58 7.00 -10.02 -8.48
CA THR A 58 7.83 -11.15 -8.03
C THR A 58 9.06 -10.66 -7.28
N CYS A 59 9.44 -11.33 -6.19
CA CYS A 59 10.65 -11.02 -5.43
C CYS A 59 11.66 -12.15 -5.48
N PHE A 60 12.94 -11.78 -5.60
CA PHE A 60 14.07 -12.68 -5.70
C PHE A 60 15.20 -12.23 -4.78
N THR A 61 16.07 -13.15 -4.40
CA THR A 61 17.32 -12.83 -3.71
C THR A 61 18.29 -12.21 -4.72
N PRO A 62 18.89 -11.04 -4.44
CA PRO A 62 19.85 -10.40 -5.34
C PRO A 62 21.03 -11.34 -5.64
N GLY A 63 21.45 -11.38 -6.90
CA GLY A 63 22.65 -12.10 -7.34
C GLY A 63 23.95 -11.36 -6.98
N PRO A 64 25.11 -12.04 -7.02
CA PRO A 64 26.43 -11.43 -6.78
C PRO A 64 26.86 -10.48 -7.90
#